data_AF-A0A925IMD4-F1
#
_entry.id   AF-A0A925IMD4-F1
#
_cell.length_a   1.000
_cell.length_b   1.000
_cell.length_c   1.000
_cell.angle_alpha   90.00
_cell.angle_beta   90.00
_cell.angle_gamma   90.00
#
_symmetry.space_group_name_H-M   'P 1'
#
loop_
_entity.id
_entity.type
_entity.pdbx_description
1 polymer ?
#
loop_
_entity_poly.entity_id
_entity_poly.type
_entity_poly.pdbx_seq_one_letter_code
_entity_poly.pdbx_strand_id
1 'polypeptide(L)'
;MTDLELLKEYEPVLRFAKSERFFPMAVEPYLEQCSIFPSGPQGVMESLAHLNEPLSTRIGRLQSEQYYLRFVNKPLNDFDAWVWWAGASVAGMIAGWFTAGLVGVETIVVLSLIAALTIFMLASPIRLRIIPAALAALAFFILGAVPIRFFLHRSEYISIEVEYLVLLPIYLMGLFYLSVRTLKFILDYVLPEGPGLIMDILSQATEKIARESYLQYSGILEKEPEPLYYGRVLREADKDGNHWTILQYHFFYAFNDWRLAANGMNHHEGDWEMVAVYLKHDSPYAVLFSQHGAGNIEKWETIIKAIDKQGNATTHPVVYVALGSHANYSKPEVIRSPTMYRPGKLQRFLFWIDGLIHYLFLLVNPNQKARQIALKEIQAQGTKFLSEDAFVYMRDEEDHYVVSLPMEIASGDGYRIGFQGDSLKEWVLKSSSYIKRVMSDRETTRPKVKEWQRVLLNPEPNWVQYKGLWGVKSFLNDESGPPGPRWDRPRKKQIGVTERRRWAKPLDWLEELERLSH
;
A
#
# COMPACT_ATOMS: atom_id res chain seq x y z
N MET A 1 -17.90 -30.74 20.45
CA MET A 1 -17.45 -30.11 19.20
C MET A 1 -15.94 -30.06 19.23
N THR A 2 -15.28 -30.48 18.16
CA THR A 2 -13.82 -30.36 17.99
C THR A 2 -13.42 -28.91 17.74
N ASP A 3 -12.15 -28.56 17.95
CA ASP A 3 -11.65 -27.21 17.68
C ASP A 3 -11.86 -26.77 16.22
N LEU A 4 -11.73 -27.71 15.28
CA LEU A 4 -11.96 -27.44 13.85
C LEU A 4 -13.46 -27.23 13.53
N GLU A 5 -14.35 -28.00 14.16
CA GLU A 5 -15.80 -27.80 14.03
C GLU A 5 -16.22 -26.44 14.59
N LEU A 6 -15.64 -26.02 15.72
CA LEU A 6 -15.93 -24.74 16.34
C LEU A 6 -15.41 -23.56 15.50
N LEU A 7 -14.20 -23.68 14.93
CA LEU A 7 -13.69 -22.71 13.95
C LEU A 7 -14.60 -22.64 12.71
N LYS A 8 -15.10 -23.78 12.24
CA LYS A 8 -16.01 -23.81 11.09
C LYS A 8 -17.35 -23.17 11.41
N GLU A 9 -17.90 -23.35 12.61
CA GLU A 9 -19.17 -22.76 13.02
C GLU A 9 -19.14 -21.22 12.97
N TYR A 10 -18.04 -20.61 13.41
CA TYR A 10 -17.89 -19.16 13.51
C TYR A 10 -16.96 -18.56 12.43
N GLU A 11 -16.69 -19.29 11.34
CA GLU A 11 -15.71 -18.84 10.34
C GLU A 11 -16.16 -17.53 9.67
N PRO A 12 -15.25 -16.57 9.47
CA PRO A 12 -15.59 -15.30 8.87
C PRO A 12 -15.83 -15.40 7.36
N VAL A 13 -16.68 -14.50 6.88
CA VAL A 13 -16.86 -14.21 5.46
C VAL A 13 -16.09 -12.95 5.14
N LEU A 14 -15.07 -13.03 4.27
CA LEU A 14 -14.32 -11.86 3.82
C LEU A 14 -14.95 -11.26 2.56
N ARG A 15 -15.10 -9.94 2.56
CA ARG A 15 -15.57 -9.09 1.47
C ARG A 15 -14.45 -8.18 1.00
N PHE A 16 -14.06 -8.34 -0.25
CA PHE A 16 -12.97 -7.59 -0.88
C PHE A 16 -13.50 -6.57 -1.88
N ALA A 17 -12.72 -5.50 -2.10
CA ALA A 17 -12.96 -4.58 -3.19
C ALA A 17 -12.80 -5.26 -4.56
N LYS A 18 -13.47 -4.74 -5.59
CA LYS A 18 -13.43 -5.33 -6.95
C LYS A 18 -12.01 -5.39 -7.54
N SER A 19 -11.18 -4.42 -7.20
CA SER A 19 -9.80 -4.24 -7.64
C SER A 19 -8.75 -4.94 -6.76
N GLU A 20 -9.17 -5.74 -5.77
CA GLU A 20 -8.25 -6.50 -4.91
C GLU A 20 -7.48 -7.56 -5.72
N ARG A 21 -6.17 -7.61 -5.49
CA ARG A 21 -5.23 -8.50 -6.20
C ARG A 21 -4.76 -9.67 -5.37
N PHE A 22 -4.67 -9.50 -4.05
CA PHE A 22 -4.11 -10.50 -3.17
C PHE A 22 -5.19 -11.05 -2.25
N PHE A 23 -5.30 -12.38 -2.21
CA PHE A 23 -6.25 -13.08 -1.34
C PHE A 23 -5.50 -14.02 -0.39
N PRO A 24 -6.11 -14.38 0.75
CA PRO A 24 -5.47 -15.25 1.74
C PRO A 24 -5.02 -16.57 1.12
N MET A 25 -3.79 -16.97 1.43
CA MET A 25 -3.15 -18.16 0.89
C MET A 25 -2.37 -18.93 1.96
N ALA A 26 -1.99 -20.16 1.62
CA ALA A 26 -1.04 -20.95 2.39
C ALA A 26 0.34 -20.24 2.47
N VAL A 27 1.02 -20.41 3.59
CA VAL A 27 2.38 -19.91 3.82
C VAL A 27 3.40 -20.71 3.04
N GLU A 28 3.18 -22.02 2.90
CA GLU A 28 4.14 -22.96 2.35
C GLU A 28 4.56 -22.61 0.90
N PRO A 29 3.63 -22.34 -0.05
CA PRO A 29 4.00 -21.95 -1.42
C PRO A 29 4.73 -20.60 -1.50
N TYR A 30 4.43 -19.69 -0.57
CA TYR A 30 5.15 -18.41 -0.47
C TYR A 30 6.61 -18.66 -0.05
N LEU A 31 6.82 -19.49 0.97
CA LEU A 31 8.16 -19.86 1.43
C LEU A 31 8.99 -20.60 0.38
N GLU A 32 8.35 -21.39 -0.48
CA GLU A 32 9.03 -22.07 -1.60
C GLU A 32 9.59 -21.11 -2.65
N GLN A 33 8.95 -19.94 -2.83
CA GLN A 33 9.42 -18.89 -3.74
C GLN A 33 10.40 -17.93 -3.05
N CYS A 34 10.41 -17.89 -1.72
CA CYS A 34 11.24 -16.96 -0.97
C CYS A 34 12.71 -17.36 -0.89
N SER A 35 13.56 -16.34 -0.90
CA SER A 35 14.93 -16.42 -0.41
C SER A 35 15.01 -15.73 0.95
N ILE A 36 15.94 -16.17 1.80
CA ILE A 36 16.18 -15.56 3.11
C ILE A 36 17.51 -14.83 3.11
N PHE A 37 17.52 -13.64 3.70
CA PHE A 37 18.71 -12.81 3.78
C PHE A 37 18.97 -12.35 5.21
N PRO A 38 20.23 -12.38 5.67
CA PRO A 38 20.58 -11.82 6.97
C PRO A 38 20.51 -10.29 6.93
N SER A 39 20.04 -9.69 8.02
CA SER A 39 19.98 -8.23 8.21
C SER A 39 20.90 -7.70 9.29
N GLY A 40 21.70 -8.58 9.90
CA GLY A 40 22.68 -8.24 10.93
C GLY A 40 23.67 -9.39 11.20
N PRO A 41 24.71 -9.14 12.02
CA PRO A 41 25.83 -10.06 12.21
C PRO A 41 25.44 -11.45 12.72
N GLN A 42 24.44 -11.55 13.62
CA GLN A 42 23.98 -12.83 14.15
C GLN A 42 23.32 -13.68 13.06
N GLY A 43 22.50 -13.06 12.22
CA GLY A 43 21.89 -13.71 11.07
C GLY A 43 22.92 -14.22 10.07
N VAL A 44 24.00 -13.47 9.81
CA VAL A 44 25.10 -13.94 8.94
C VAL A 44 25.75 -15.21 9.47
N MET A 45 26.04 -15.27 10.78
CA MET A 45 26.70 -16.43 11.41
C MET A 45 25.81 -17.68 11.39
N GLU A 46 24.54 -17.53 11.71
CA GLU A 46 23.59 -18.65 11.71
C GLU A 46 23.21 -19.10 10.28
N SER A 47 23.24 -18.21 9.29
CA SER A 47 23.02 -18.58 7.87
C SER A 47 24.03 -19.62 7.38
N LEU A 48 25.28 -19.56 7.85
CA LEU A 48 26.34 -20.49 7.45
C LEU A 48 26.10 -21.92 7.97
N ALA A 49 25.33 -22.08 9.06
CA ALA A 49 25.06 -23.38 9.67
C ALA A 49 23.98 -24.19 8.93
N HIS A 50 23.11 -23.55 8.13
CA HIS A 50 21.90 -24.15 7.55
C HIS A 50 21.80 -24.02 6.01
N LEU A 51 22.95 -23.96 5.31
CA LEU A 51 23.01 -23.67 3.88
C LEU A 51 22.29 -24.70 2.98
N ASN A 52 22.22 -25.98 3.39
CA ASN A 52 21.77 -27.09 2.53
C ASN A 52 20.30 -27.54 2.75
N GLU A 53 19.55 -26.89 3.64
CA GLU A 53 18.15 -27.25 3.93
C GLU A 53 17.16 -26.36 3.17
N PRO A 54 15.99 -26.89 2.73
CA PRO A 54 14.91 -26.09 2.17
C PRO A 54 14.43 -25.02 3.15
N LEU A 55 14.07 -23.84 2.65
CA LEU A 55 13.66 -22.71 3.49
C LEU A 55 12.50 -23.07 4.43
N SER A 56 11.47 -23.74 3.90
CA SER A 56 10.29 -24.18 4.67
C SER A 56 10.62 -25.05 5.89
N THR A 57 11.71 -25.82 5.83
CA THR A 57 12.12 -26.70 6.94
C THR A 57 13.02 -25.98 7.94
N ARG A 58 13.95 -25.14 7.47
CA ARG A 58 14.90 -24.46 8.34
C ARG A 58 14.34 -23.23 9.03
N ILE A 59 13.33 -22.56 8.45
CA ILE A 59 12.86 -21.25 8.89
C ILE A 59 12.43 -21.24 10.38
N GLY A 60 11.81 -22.32 10.85
CA GLY A 60 11.39 -22.46 12.25
C GLY A 60 12.51 -22.81 13.23
N ARG A 61 13.69 -23.19 12.74
CA ARG A 61 14.86 -23.50 13.57
C ARG A 61 15.72 -22.26 13.84
N LEU A 62 15.57 -21.23 13.01
CA LEU A 62 16.31 -19.97 13.14
C LEU A 62 15.96 -19.29 14.47
N GLN A 63 16.99 -19.04 15.27
CA GLN A 63 16.87 -18.42 16.58
C GLN A 63 16.96 -16.91 16.52
N SER A 64 17.71 -16.36 15.54
CA SER A 64 17.88 -14.93 15.38
C SER A 64 16.66 -14.27 14.71
N GLU A 65 16.36 -13.06 15.16
CA GLU A 65 15.40 -12.15 14.55
C GLU A 65 15.97 -11.38 13.36
N GLN A 66 17.29 -11.49 13.11
CA GLN A 66 18.01 -10.68 12.13
C GLN A 66 17.91 -11.25 10.72
N TYR A 67 16.71 -11.65 10.29
CA TYR A 67 16.43 -12.13 8.94
C TYR A 67 15.27 -11.39 8.30
N TYR A 68 15.28 -11.37 6.97
CA TYR A 68 14.11 -11.03 6.18
C TYR A 68 13.96 -11.99 5.01
N LEU A 69 12.70 -12.25 4.63
CA LEU A 69 12.35 -12.98 3.42
C LEU A 69 12.31 -12.02 2.24
N ARG A 70 12.64 -12.52 1.06
CA ARG A 70 12.45 -11.83 -0.23
C ARG A 70 11.65 -12.74 -1.14
N PHE A 71 10.47 -12.30 -1.54
CA PHE A 71 9.57 -13.06 -2.42
C PHE A 71 9.99 -12.91 -3.88
N VAL A 72 10.25 -11.67 -4.33
CA VAL A 72 10.70 -11.40 -5.70
C VAL A 72 12.23 -11.49 -5.79
N ASN A 73 12.72 -12.61 -6.35
CA ASN A 73 14.14 -12.94 -6.44
C ASN A 73 14.77 -12.75 -7.84
N LYS A 74 14.16 -11.95 -8.71
CA LYS A 74 14.72 -11.70 -10.06
C LYS A 74 16.03 -10.89 -9.96
N PRO A 75 17.11 -11.32 -10.63
CA PRO A 75 18.39 -10.62 -10.59
C PRO A 75 18.26 -9.21 -11.19
N LEU A 76 19.06 -8.27 -10.68
CA LEU A 76 19.08 -6.85 -11.08
C LEU A 76 17.81 -6.06 -10.73
N ASN A 77 16.99 -6.55 -9.80
CA ASN A 77 15.96 -5.73 -9.15
C ASN A 77 16.54 -4.99 -7.94
N ASP A 78 16.15 -3.72 -7.79
CA ASP A 78 16.51 -2.79 -6.72
C ASP A 78 17.97 -2.88 -6.24
N PHE A 79 18.23 -3.54 -5.11
CA PHE A 79 19.53 -3.52 -4.44
C PHE A 79 20.65 -4.21 -5.23
N ASP A 80 20.33 -5.28 -5.95
CA ASP A 80 21.33 -6.08 -6.66
C ASP A 80 21.96 -5.27 -7.81
N ALA A 81 21.16 -4.43 -8.49
CA ALA A 81 21.64 -3.55 -9.54
C ALA A 81 22.65 -2.50 -9.01
N TRP A 82 22.45 -2.00 -7.79
CA TRP A 82 23.36 -1.05 -7.15
C TRP A 82 24.71 -1.67 -6.79
N VAL A 83 24.72 -2.93 -6.34
CA VAL A 83 25.98 -3.64 -6.04
C VAL A 83 26.80 -3.86 -7.31
N TRP A 84 26.16 -4.32 -8.38
CA TRP A 84 26.82 -4.50 -9.67
C TRP A 84 27.30 -3.19 -10.27
N TRP A 85 26.49 -2.13 -10.20
CA TRP A 85 26.89 -0.78 -10.58
C TRP A 85 28.12 -0.32 -9.82
N ALA A 86 28.14 -0.43 -8.49
CA ALA A 86 29.26 0.01 -7.67
C ALA A 86 30.56 -0.75 -8.03
N GLY A 87 30.47 -2.07 -8.17
CA GLY A 87 31.60 -2.91 -8.59
C GLY A 87 32.13 -2.54 -9.98
N ALA A 88 31.23 -2.38 -10.95
CA ALA A 88 31.58 -1.98 -12.32
C ALA A 88 32.18 -0.58 -12.39
N SER A 89 31.68 0.37 -11.60
CA SER A 89 32.20 1.74 -11.53
C SER A 89 33.62 1.77 -10.96
N VAL A 90 33.91 1.00 -9.90
CA VAL A 90 35.26 0.90 -9.34
C VAL A 90 36.23 0.27 -10.34
N ALA A 91 35.85 -0.86 -10.96
CA ALA A 91 36.65 -1.52 -11.98
C ALA A 91 36.90 -0.60 -13.19
N GLY A 92 35.87 0.12 -13.62
CA GLY A 92 35.93 1.09 -14.71
C GLY A 92 36.88 2.25 -14.39
N MET A 93 36.84 2.80 -13.17
CA MET A 93 37.74 3.89 -12.77
C MET A 93 39.20 3.42 -12.77
N ILE A 94 39.47 2.21 -12.29
CA ILE A 94 40.81 1.61 -12.33
C ILE A 94 41.29 1.48 -13.79
N ALA A 95 40.45 0.92 -14.67
CA ALA A 95 40.79 0.78 -16.09
C ALA A 95 40.96 2.14 -16.80
N GLY A 96 40.10 3.12 -16.50
CA GLY A 96 40.17 4.48 -17.01
C GLY A 96 41.46 5.19 -16.60
N TRP A 97 41.90 5.00 -15.35
CA TRP A 97 43.18 5.50 -14.88
C TRP A 97 44.36 4.91 -15.67
N PHE A 98 44.37 3.59 -15.89
CA PHE A 98 45.46 2.93 -16.63
C PHE A 98 45.50 3.30 -18.12
N THR A 99 44.38 3.70 -18.72
CA THR A 99 44.29 4.00 -20.16
C THR A 99 44.48 5.47 -20.49
N ALA A 100 43.94 6.38 -19.68
CA ALA A 100 43.91 7.82 -19.97
C ALA A 100 44.15 8.70 -18.74
N GLY A 101 44.67 8.14 -17.64
CA GLY A 101 44.96 8.88 -16.41
C GLY A 101 43.69 9.53 -15.82
N LEU A 102 43.82 10.77 -15.36
CA LEU A 102 42.72 11.51 -14.71
C LEU A 102 41.51 11.73 -15.63
N VAL A 103 41.73 12.01 -16.92
CA VAL A 103 40.66 12.21 -17.90
C VAL A 103 39.84 10.92 -18.08
N GLY A 104 40.50 9.76 -18.03
CA GLY A 104 39.82 8.46 -18.05
C GLY A 104 38.94 8.26 -16.82
N VAL A 105 39.42 8.62 -15.63
CA VAL A 105 38.62 8.56 -14.40
C VAL A 105 37.42 9.50 -14.46
N GLU A 106 37.61 10.77 -14.84
CA GLU A 106 36.53 11.75 -14.97
C GLU A 106 35.43 11.27 -15.92
N THR A 107 35.83 10.72 -17.07
CA THR A 107 34.90 10.16 -18.06
C THR A 107 34.08 9.02 -17.46
N ILE A 108 34.71 8.10 -16.74
CA ILE A 108 34.02 6.97 -16.09
C ILE A 108 33.09 7.47 -14.98
N VAL A 109 33.46 8.50 -14.22
CA VAL A 109 32.59 9.09 -13.20
C VAL A 109 31.31 9.62 -13.84
N VAL A 110 31.41 10.37 -14.93
CA VAL A 110 30.24 10.90 -15.64
C VAL A 110 29.35 9.76 -16.17
N LEU A 111 29.94 8.75 -16.84
CA LEU A 111 29.20 7.59 -17.34
C LEU A 111 28.54 6.80 -16.19
N SER A 112 29.23 6.65 -15.07
CA SER A 112 28.73 5.99 -13.87
C SER A 112 27.54 6.73 -13.27
N LEU A 113 27.57 8.07 -13.24
CA LEU A 113 26.45 8.88 -12.75
C LEU A 113 25.22 8.79 -13.67
N ILE A 114 25.42 8.77 -14.99
CA ILE A 114 24.34 8.56 -15.96
C ILE A 114 23.73 7.16 -15.76
N ALA A 115 24.57 6.13 -15.67
CA ALA A 115 24.11 4.76 -15.42
C ALA A 115 23.36 4.64 -14.09
N ALA A 116 23.84 5.30 -13.02
CA ALA A 116 23.17 5.35 -11.73
C ALA A 116 21.77 5.96 -11.83
N LEU A 117 21.64 7.09 -12.54
CA LEU A 117 20.35 7.75 -12.76
C LEU A 117 19.41 6.86 -13.58
N THR A 118 19.91 6.20 -14.62
CA THR A 118 19.12 5.25 -15.43
C THR A 118 18.64 4.06 -14.61
N ILE A 119 19.53 3.42 -13.83
CA ILE A 119 19.17 2.32 -12.92
C ILE A 119 18.09 2.79 -11.92
N PHE A 120 18.30 3.97 -11.32
CA PHE A 120 17.37 4.55 -10.37
C PHE A 120 15.98 4.80 -10.98
N MET A 121 15.90 5.29 -12.22
CA MET A 121 14.64 5.48 -12.95
C MET A 121 13.98 4.15 -13.34
N LEU A 122 14.75 3.18 -13.83
CA LEU A 122 14.24 1.88 -14.27
C LEU A 122 13.80 0.96 -13.12
N ALA A 123 14.21 1.26 -11.89
CA ALA A 123 13.78 0.54 -10.69
C ALA A 123 12.26 0.62 -10.47
N SER A 124 11.60 1.72 -10.88
CA SER A 124 10.17 1.92 -10.66
C SER A 124 9.50 2.71 -11.79
N PRO A 125 8.35 2.24 -12.33
CA PRO A 125 7.58 2.98 -13.33
C PRO A 125 7.19 4.40 -12.88
N ILE A 126 6.84 4.61 -11.61
CA ILE A 126 6.61 5.94 -11.02
C ILE A 126 7.82 6.86 -11.24
N ARG A 127 9.04 6.38 -10.97
CA ARG A 127 10.27 7.17 -11.15
C ARG A 127 10.52 7.49 -12.63
N LEU A 128 10.32 6.51 -13.51
CA LEU A 128 10.47 6.67 -14.96
C LEU A 128 9.45 7.64 -15.56
N ARG A 129 8.26 7.75 -14.96
CA ARG A 129 7.24 8.73 -15.37
C ARG A 129 7.57 10.14 -14.87
N ILE A 130 7.98 10.28 -13.61
CA ILE A 130 8.09 11.60 -12.95
C ILE A 130 9.44 12.27 -13.17
N ILE A 131 10.56 11.55 -13.10
CA ILE A 131 11.88 12.17 -13.17
C ILE A 131 12.13 12.84 -14.53
N PRO A 132 11.87 12.18 -15.68
CA PRO A 132 11.95 12.85 -16.98
C PRO A 132 10.99 14.03 -17.10
N ALA A 133 9.78 13.91 -16.56
CA ALA A 133 8.79 14.98 -16.53
C ALA A 133 9.29 16.20 -15.72
N ALA A 134 9.91 15.98 -14.56
CA ALA A 134 10.50 17.02 -13.73
C ALA A 134 11.71 17.67 -14.40
N LEU A 135 12.58 16.89 -15.06
CA LEU A 135 13.70 17.41 -15.84
C LEU A 135 13.23 18.24 -17.03
N ALA A 136 12.17 17.81 -17.73
CA ALA A 136 11.56 18.57 -18.81
C ALA A 136 10.94 19.87 -18.29
N ALA A 137 10.23 19.83 -17.17
CA ALA A 137 9.68 21.02 -16.53
C ALA A 137 10.78 22.01 -16.11
N LEU A 138 11.89 21.52 -15.55
CA LEU A 138 13.06 22.32 -15.22
C LEU A 138 13.67 22.93 -16.49
N ALA A 139 13.80 22.16 -17.57
CA ALA A 139 14.28 22.66 -18.85
C ALA A 139 13.37 23.77 -19.41
N PHE A 140 12.05 23.60 -19.35
CA PHE A 140 11.09 24.65 -19.75
C PHE A 140 11.17 25.89 -18.85
N PHE A 141 11.37 25.70 -17.55
CA PHE A 141 11.58 26.82 -16.62
C PHE A 141 12.86 27.59 -16.97
N ILE A 142 13.96 26.88 -17.24
CA ILE A 142 15.22 27.48 -17.69
C ILE A 142 15.02 28.21 -19.01
N LEU A 143 14.36 27.59 -20.00
CA LEU A 143 14.03 28.20 -21.29
C LEU A 143 13.13 29.43 -21.16
N GLY A 144 12.26 29.48 -20.14
CA GLY A 144 11.44 30.65 -19.82
C GLY A 144 12.19 31.74 -19.04
N ALA A 145 13.29 31.40 -18.37
CA ALA A 145 14.12 32.36 -17.62
C ALA A 145 15.27 32.94 -18.46
N VAL A 146 15.85 32.15 -19.37
CA VAL A 146 16.99 32.54 -20.22
C VAL A 146 16.70 33.81 -21.06
N PRO A 147 15.53 33.99 -21.68
CA PRO A 147 15.24 35.17 -22.49
C PRO A 147 14.87 36.39 -21.63
N ILE A 148 14.55 36.23 -20.34
CA ILE A 148 14.47 37.38 -19.41
C ILE A 148 15.82 38.10 -19.39
N ARG A 149 16.93 37.36 -19.42
CA ARG A 149 18.27 37.94 -19.52
C ARG A 149 18.49 38.72 -20.82
N PHE A 150 17.88 38.28 -21.92
CA PHE A 150 17.90 38.99 -23.21
C PHE A 150 17.21 40.36 -23.10
N PHE A 151 16.00 40.45 -22.54
CA PHE A 151 15.31 41.74 -22.33
C PHE A 151 15.87 42.62 -21.19
N LEU A 152 16.80 42.07 -20.39
CA LEU A 152 17.55 42.82 -19.37
C LEU A 152 18.82 43.49 -19.92
N HIS A 153 19.25 43.15 -21.14
CA HIS A 153 20.43 43.73 -21.79
C HIS A 153 20.04 44.35 -23.13
N ARG A 154 20.43 45.60 -23.35
CA ARG A 154 20.10 46.32 -24.59
C ARG A 154 20.75 45.65 -25.80
N SER A 155 19.95 45.33 -26.82
CA SER A 155 20.47 44.83 -28.10
C SER A 155 21.09 45.97 -28.92
N GLU A 156 22.25 45.74 -29.55
CA GLU A 156 22.87 46.69 -30.48
C GLU A 156 22.26 46.65 -31.89
N TYR A 157 21.42 45.63 -32.17
CA TYR A 157 20.93 45.33 -33.53
C TYR A 157 19.42 45.57 -33.71
N ILE A 158 18.67 45.80 -32.63
CA ILE A 158 17.20 45.93 -32.64
C ILE A 158 16.83 47.27 -31.98
N SER A 159 15.86 48.00 -32.56
CA SER A 159 15.40 49.25 -31.94
C SER A 159 14.63 48.98 -30.66
N ILE A 160 14.68 49.93 -29.72
CA ILE A 160 13.96 49.83 -28.43
C ILE A 160 12.45 49.69 -28.68
N GLU A 161 11.87 50.38 -29.67
CA GLU A 161 10.43 50.23 -29.93
C GLU A 161 10.07 48.82 -30.39
N VAL A 162 10.87 48.21 -31.28
CA VAL A 162 10.63 46.85 -31.75
C VAL A 162 10.84 45.83 -30.63
N GLU A 163 11.87 46.02 -29.81
CA GLU A 163 12.19 45.15 -28.68
C GLU A 163 11.05 45.12 -27.64
N TYR A 164 10.55 46.28 -27.22
CA TYR A 164 9.56 46.36 -26.14
C TYR A 164 8.09 46.38 -26.58
N LEU A 165 7.75 46.90 -27.77
CA LEU A 165 6.35 46.97 -28.22
C LEU A 165 5.93 45.76 -29.06
N VAL A 166 6.88 45.03 -29.66
CA VAL A 166 6.59 43.90 -30.55
C VAL A 166 7.12 42.60 -29.96
N LEU A 167 8.42 42.51 -29.68
CA LEU A 167 9.05 41.26 -29.26
C LEU A 167 8.69 40.88 -27.82
N LEU A 168 8.66 41.84 -26.89
CA LEU A 168 8.32 41.57 -25.49
C LEU A 168 6.88 41.04 -25.31
N PRO A 169 5.81 41.60 -25.92
CA PRO A 169 4.47 41.02 -25.81
C PRO A 169 4.35 39.61 -26.40
N ILE A 170 4.99 39.35 -27.55
CA ILE A 170 5.02 38.02 -28.17
C ILE A 170 5.73 37.03 -27.24
N TYR A 171 6.86 37.44 -26.67
CA TYR A 171 7.60 36.65 -25.71
C TYR A 171 6.78 36.35 -24.46
N LEU A 172 6.15 37.37 -23.85
CA LEU A 172 5.30 37.19 -22.67
C LEU A 172 4.12 36.26 -22.94
N MET A 173 3.52 36.33 -24.12
CA MET A 173 2.44 35.42 -24.53
C MET A 173 2.94 33.98 -24.71
N GLY A 174 4.10 33.80 -25.36
CA GLY A 174 4.74 32.49 -25.49
C GLY A 174 5.17 31.90 -24.14
N LEU A 175 5.74 32.73 -23.25
CA LEU A 175 6.13 32.37 -21.89
C LEU A 175 4.90 31.98 -21.06
N PHE A 176 3.81 32.76 -21.13
CA PHE A 176 2.56 32.45 -20.45
C PHE A 176 1.98 31.12 -20.94
N TYR A 177 1.92 30.90 -22.25
CA TYR A 177 1.44 29.65 -22.84
C TYR A 177 2.28 28.44 -22.39
N LEU A 178 3.61 28.53 -22.48
CA LEU A 178 4.52 27.45 -22.06
C LEU A 178 4.45 27.20 -20.56
N SER A 179 4.32 28.25 -19.75
CA SER A 179 4.20 28.13 -18.29
C SER A 179 2.89 27.45 -17.89
N VAL A 180 1.76 27.83 -18.50
CA VAL A 180 0.46 27.20 -18.25
C VAL A 180 0.47 25.73 -18.69
N ARG A 181 1.06 25.41 -19.85
CA ARG A 181 1.21 24.03 -20.33
C ARG A 181 2.08 23.19 -19.41
N THR A 182 3.21 23.73 -18.97
CA THR A 182 4.13 23.07 -18.04
C THR A 182 3.48 22.85 -16.68
N LEU A 183 2.79 23.87 -16.15
CA LEU A 183 2.08 23.78 -14.87
C LEU A 183 0.96 22.73 -14.93
N LYS A 184 0.15 22.71 -15.99
CA LYS A 184 -0.87 21.67 -16.21
C LYS A 184 -0.24 20.28 -16.25
N PHE A 185 0.87 20.12 -16.97
CA PHE A 185 1.58 18.85 -17.03
C PHE A 185 2.11 18.40 -15.66
N ILE A 186 2.67 19.30 -14.86
CA ILE A 186 3.11 19.01 -13.49
C ILE A 186 1.91 18.60 -12.61
N LEU A 187 0.80 19.33 -12.70
CA LEU A 187 -0.41 19.07 -11.90
C LEU A 187 -1.09 17.76 -12.27
N ASP A 188 -1.09 17.38 -13.55
CA ASP A 188 -1.76 16.17 -14.02
C ASP A 188 -0.91 14.90 -13.79
N TYR A 189 0.42 15.01 -13.89
CA TYR A 189 1.29 13.83 -13.97
C TYR A 189 2.37 13.73 -12.89
N VAL A 190 2.72 14.83 -12.22
CA VAL A 190 3.84 14.88 -11.26
C VAL A 190 3.35 15.05 -9.83
N LEU A 191 2.50 16.03 -9.57
CA LEU A 191 2.01 16.34 -8.22
C LEU A 191 1.16 15.22 -7.57
N PRO A 192 0.21 14.59 -8.27
CA PRO A 192 -0.61 13.51 -7.71
C PRO A 192 0.24 12.31 -7.26
N GLU A 193 1.30 12.05 -8.02
CA GLU A 193 2.19 10.92 -7.84
C GLU A 193 3.41 11.28 -6.96
N GLY A 194 3.57 12.54 -6.57
CA GLY A 194 4.71 13.05 -5.81
C GLY A 194 4.89 12.37 -4.45
N PRO A 195 3.84 12.22 -3.62
CA PRO A 195 3.92 11.41 -2.40
C PRO A 195 4.30 9.95 -2.69
N GLY A 196 3.72 9.36 -3.74
CA GLY A 196 4.03 8.01 -4.20
C GLY A 196 5.50 7.85 -4.60
N LEU A 197 6.09 8.84 -5.25
CA LEU A 197 7.51 8.87 -5.62
C LEU A 197 8.41 8.92 -4.39
N ILE A 198 8.13 9.79 -3.42
CA ILE A 198 8.94 9.90 -2.21
C ILE A 198 8.95 8.57 -1.46
N MET A 199 7.77 7.96 -1.30
CA MET A 199 7.67 6.65 -0.64
C MET A 199 8.35 5.55 -1.46
N ASP A 200 8.20 5.55 -2.77
CA ASP A 200 8.86 4.58 -3.66
C ASP A 200 10.39 4.70 -3.62
N ILE A 201 10.96 5.89 -3.47
CA ILE A 201 12.40 6.10 -3.27
C ILE A 201 12.90 5.52 -1.94
N LEU A 202 12.08 5.63 -0.88
CA LEU A 202 12.42 5.19 0.46
C LEU A 202 12.12 3.71 0.72
N SER A 203 11.35 3.07 -0.16
CA SER A 203 10.92 1.67 -0.09
C SER A 203 11.80 0.75 -0.91
N GLN A 204 12.04 -0.46 -0.40
CA GLN A 204 12.62 -1.56 -1.17
C GLN A 204 11.57 -2.46 -1.82
N ALA A 205 10.28 -2.15 -1.68
CA ALA A 205 9.18 -2.93 -2.24
C ALA A 205 8.56 -2.25 -3.47
N THR A 206 9.38 -1.67 -4.36
CA THR A 206 8.99 -0.81 -5.49
C THR A 206 7.77 -1.28 -6.29
N GLU A 207 7.12 -0.39 -7.05
CA GLU A 207 5.99 -0.77 -7.92
C GLU A 207 6.33 -1.93 -8.88
N LYS A 208 7.59 -2.01 -9.33
CA LYS A 208 8.08 -3.15 -10.10
C LYS A 208 8.00 -4.45 -9.30
N ILE A 209 8.45 -4.45 -8.05
CA ILE A 209 8.33 -5.59 -7.14
C ILE A 209 6.87 -5.94 -6.91
N ALA A 210 6.00 -4.97 -6.64
CA ALA A 210 4.57 -5.23 -6.45
C ALA A 210 3.93 -5.93 -7.67
N ARG A 211 4.29 -5.50 -8.89
CA ARG A 211 3.82 -6.15 -10.13
C ARG A 211 4.35 -7.58 -10.27
N GLU A 212 5.63 -7.80 -9.95
CA GLU A 212 6.24 -9.12 -10.00
C GLU A 212 5.66 -10.06 -8.93
N SER A 213 5.40 -9.54 -7.73
CA SER A 213 4.70 -10.26 -6.65
C SER A 213 3.31 -10.68 -7.09
N TYR A 214 2.57 -9.81 -7.81
CA TYR A 214 1.27 -10.16 -8.38
C TYR A 214 1.37 -11.32 -9.39
N LEU A 215 2.35 -11.29 -10.29
CA LEU A 215 2.54 -12.36 -11.28
C LEU A 215 2.94 -13.69 -10.60
N GLN A 216 3.84 -13.64 -9.62
CA GLN A 216 4.23 -14.83 -8.85
C GLN A 216 3.05 -15.39 -8.06
N TYR A 217 2.29 -14.54 -7.37
CA TYR A 217 1.08 -14.91 -6.64
C TYR A 217 0.03 -15.54 -7.56
N SER A 218 -0.22 -14.93 -8.73
CA SER A 218 -1.15 -15.46 -9.73
C SER A 218 -0.76 -16.90 -10.15
N GLY A 219 0.53 -17.15 -10.38
CA GLY A 219 1.05 -18.49 -10.69
C GLY A 219 0.93 -19.50 -9.53
N ILE A 220 0.97 -19.04 -8.27
CA ILE A 220 0.66 -19.89 -7.11
C ILE A 220 -0.82 -20.23 -7.09
N LEU A 221 -1.68 -19.23 -7.28
CA LEU A 221 -3.14 -19.38 -7.23
C LEU A 221 -3.70 -20.28 -8.35
N GLU A 222 -3.00 -20.37 -9.48
CA GLU A 222 -3.33 -21.33 -10.54
C GLU A 222 -3.15 -22.79 -10.10
N LYS A 223 -2.16 -23.06 -9.24
CA LYS A 223 -1.85 -24.40 -8.70
C LYS A 223 -2.65 -24.71 -7.45
N GLU A 224 -2.81 -23.72 -6.57
CA GLU A 224 -3.51 -23.81 -5.29
C GLU A 224 -4.66 -22.79 -5.27
N PRO A 225 -5.83 -23.16 -5.84
CA PRO A 225 -6.92 -22.21 -6.08
C PRO A 225 -7.81 -21.96 -4.86
N GLU A 226 -7.54 -22.61 -3.73
CA GLU A 226 -8.32 -22.54 -2.51
C GLU A 226 -7.75 -21.47 -1.57
N PRO A 227 -8.56 -20.48 -1.15
CA PRO A 227 -8.12 -19.55 -0.13
C PRO A 227 -8.03 -20.25 1.22
N LEU A 228 -7.04 -19.87 2.02
CA LEU A 228 -6.71 -20.56 3.27
C LEU A 228 -6.72 -19.60 4.46
N TYR A 229 -7.25 -20.06 5.59
CA TYR A 229 -6.97 -19.46 6.90
C TYR A 229 -6.32 -20.46 7.85
N TYR A 230 -5.52 -19.91 8.77
CA TYR A 230 -4.95 -20.64 9.88
C TYR A 230 -5.73 -20.35 11.17
N GLY A 231 -6.40 -21.35 11.71
CA GLY A 231 -7.25 -21.24 12.90
C GLY A 231 -6.50 -21.62 14.18
N ARG A 232 -6.64 -20.84 15.25
CA ARG A 232 -6.10 -21.14 16.58
C ARG A 232 -7.22 -21.04 17.61
N VAL A 233 -7.35 -22.07 18.45
CA VAL A 233 -8.36 -22.11 19.53
C VAL A 233 -7.67 -22.02 20.88
N LEU A 234 -8.11 -21.09 21.70
CA LEU A 234 -7.59 -20.85 23.05
C LEU A 234 -8.74 -20.89 24.05
N ARG A 235 -8.46 -21.41 25.24
CA ARG A 235 -9.41 -21.47 26.35
C ARG A 235 -8.77 -20.83 27.57
N GLU A 236 -9.39 -19.77 28.07
CA GLU A 236 -8.90 -18.94 29.17
C GLU A 236 -10.00 -18.71 30.20
N ALA A 237 -9.62 -18.28 31.41
CA ALA A 237 -10.57 -17.83 32.43
C ALA A 237 -10.17 -16.43 32.88
N ASP A 238 -11.15 -15.52 32.99
CA ASP A 238 -10.89 -14.19 33.52
C ASP A 238 -10.82 -14.18 35.07
N LYS A 239 -10.53 -13.01 35.64
CA LYS A 239 -10.43 -12.82 37.09
C LYS A 239 -11.74 -13.06 37.84
N ASP A 240 -12.87 -12.92 37.14
CA ASP A 240 -14.21 -13.12 37.70
C ASP A 240 -14.66 -14.59 37.57
N GLY A 241 -13.81 -15.46 37.03
CA GLY A 241 -14.09 -16.89 36.84
C GLY A 241 -14.93 -17.19 35.60
N ASN A 242 -15.14 -16.23 34.69
CA ASN A 242 -15.83 -16.52 33.45
C ASN A 242 -14.91 -17.32 32.52
N HIS A 243 -15.48 -18.34 31.88
CA HIS A 243 -14.77 -19.15 30.90
C HIS A 243 -14.86 -18.53 29.50
N TRP A 244 -13.71 -18.40 28.85
CA TRP A 244 -13.59 -17.82 27.52
C TRP A 244 -13.01 -18.83 26.53
N THR A 245 -13.65 -18.94 25.37
CA THR A 245 -13.09 -19.65 24.21
C THR A 245 -12.83 -18.62 23.10
N ILE A 246 -11.59 -18.54 22.62
CA ILE A 246 -11.14 -17.53 21.66
C ILE A 246 -10.75 -18.24 20.37
N LEU A 247 -11.43 -17.87 19.28
CA LEU A 247 -11.24 -18.44 17.95
C LEU A 247 -10.51 -17.43 17.08
N GLN A 248 -9.20 -17.60 16.87
CA GLN A 248 -8.39 -16.71 16.04
C GLN A 248 -8.29 -17.26 14.61
N TYR A 249 -8.57 -16.41 13.63
CA TYR A 249 -8.45 -16.70 12.20
C TYR A 249 -7.35 -15.83 11.62
N HIS A 250 -6.22 -16.42 11.25
CA HIS A 250 -5.08 -15.73 10.68
C HIS A 250 -5.05 -15.88 9.16
N PHE A 251 -4.83 -14.76 8.48
CA PHE A 251 -4.78 -14.67 7.02
C PHE A 251 -3.39 -14.21 6.59
N PHE A 252 -2.80 -14.95 5.67
CA PHE A 252 -1.52 -14.59 5.06
C PHE A 252 -1.72 -14.16 3.62
N TYR A 253 -1.16 -13.01 3.24
CA TYR A 253 -1.16 -12.48 1.88
C TYR A 253 0.27 -12.42 1.35
N ALA A 254 0.47 -12.71 0.06
CA ALA A 254 1.79 -12.65 -0.54
C ALA A 254 2.39 -11.23 -0.57
N PHE A 255 1.54 -10.21 -0.61
CA PHE A 255 1.96 -8.81 -0.74
C PHE A 255 0.84 -7.88 -0.30
N ASN A 256 1.15 -6.84 0.45
CA ASN A 256 0.31 -5.69 0.75
C ASN A 256 0.59 -4.61 -0.29
N ASP A 257 -0.36 -4.23 -1.15
CA ASP A 257 -0.17 -3.20 -2.19
C ASP A 257 -0.91 -1.89 -1.90
N TRP A 258 -1.17 -1.57 -0.63
CA TRP A 258 -2.00 -0.43 -0.20
C TRP A 258 -1.63 0.90 -0.87
N ARG A 259 -0.33 1.21 -0.97
CA ARG A 259 0.18 2.42 -1.65
C ARG A 259 -0.23 2.48 -3.11
N LEU A 260 -0.22 1.37 -3.80
CA LEU A 260 -0.64 1.33 -5.20
C LEU A 260 -2.17 1.32 -5.27
N ALA A 261 -2.85 0.49 -4.48
CA ALA A 261 -4.27 0.21 -4.65
C ALA A 261 -5.20 1.33 -4.19
N ALA A 262 -4.85 2.01 -3.10
CA ALA A 262 -5.67 3.06 -2.50
C ALA A 262 -4.85 4.29 -2.06
N ASN A 263 -3.68 4.49 -2.69
CA ASN A 263 -2.75 5.57 -2.36
C ASN A 263 -2.29 5.57 -0.90
N GLY A 264 -2.33 4.39 -0.26
CA GLY A 264 -1.92 4.14 1.11
C GLY A 264 -0.48 4.52 1.42
N MET A 265 -0.11 4.42 2.70
CA MET A 265 1.22 4.86 3.16
C MET A 265 2.31 3.81 2.96
N ASN A 266 1.96 2.55 2.73
CA ASN A 266 2.93 1.49 2.57
C ASN A 266 2.51 0.47 1.52
N HIS A 267 3.47 -0.34 1.11
CA HIS A 267 3.24 -1.63 0.51
C HIS A 267 4.46 -2.50 0.82
N HIS A 268 4.28 -3.81 0.98
CA HIS A 268 5.38 -4.68 1.35
C HIS A 268 5.08 -6.12 0.94
N GLU A 269 6.14 -6.88 0.67
CA GLU A 269 6.03 -8.33 0.56
C GLU A 269 5.56 -8.91 1.90
N GLY A 270 4.73 -9.96 1.81
CA GLY A 270 4.10 -10.64 2.94
C GLY A 270 3.12 -9.75 3.71
N ASP A 271 2.01 -10.34 4.17
CA ASP A 271 1.11 -9.65 5.08
C ASP A 271 0.39 -10.61 6.02
N TRP A 272 0.21 -10.20 7.27
CA TRP A 272 -0.40 -11.04 8.31
C TRP A 272 -1.52 -10.28 9.04
N GLU A 273 -2.74 -10.67 8.73
CA GLU A 273 -3.96 -10.12 9.31
C GLU A 273 -4.70 -11.17 10.13
N MET A 274 -5.61 -10.72 11.01
CA MET A 274 -6.33 -11.63 11.91
C MET A 274 -7.70 -11.09 12.33
N VAL A 275 -8.67 -11.99 12.42
CA VAL A 275 -9.95 -11.78 13.08
C VAL A 275 -10.08 -12.76 14.24
N ALA A 276 -10.70 -12.36 15.35
CA ALA A 276 -10.97 -13.27 16.46
C ALA A 276 -12.42 -13.21 16.94
N VAL A 277 -13.04 -14.37 17.15
CA VAL A 277 -14.36 -14.49 17.78
C VAL A 277 -14.16 -14.91 19.23
N TYR A 278 -14.72 -14.13 20.15
CA TYR A 278 -14.68 -14.41 21.59
C TYR A 278 -16.01 -14.99 22.04
N LEU A 279 -15.96 -16.16 22.67
CA LEU A 279 -17.10 -16.81 23.30
C LEU A 279 -16.94 -16.69 24.81
N LYS A 280 -17.96 -16.16 25.50
CA LYS A 280 -18.05 -16.11 26.96
C LYS A 280 -19.05 -17.15 27.42
N HIS A 281 -18.63 -18.12 28.24
CA HIS A 281 -19.43 -19.30 28.62
C HIS A 281 -20.05 -20.00 27.40
N ASP A 282 -19.23 -20.23 26.38
CA ASP A 282 -19.62 -20.84 25.10
C ASP A 282 -20.68 -20.07 24.30
N SER A 283 -21.01 -18.84 24.71
CA SER A 283 -21.90 -17.93 23.98
C SER A 283 -21.11 -16.83 23.29
N PRO A 284 -21.36 -16.52 22.02
CA PRO A 284 -20.59 -15.52 21.31
C PRO A 284 -20.81 -14.12 21.89
N TYR A 285 -19.71 -13.41 22.10
CA TYR A 285 -19.67 -12.16 22.86
C TYR A 285 -19.23 -10.97 21.99
N ALA A 286 -18.10 -11.10 21.30
CA ALA A 286 -17.56 -10.04 20.46
C ALA A 286 -16.69 -10.61 19.33
N VAL A 287 -16.47 -9.79 18.31
CA VAL A 287 -15.52 -10.07 17.24
C VAL A 287 -14.50 -8.94 17.19
N LEU A 288 -13.24 -9.34 17.11
CA LEU A 288 -12.10 -8.46 16.96
C LEU A 288 -11.65 -8.44 15.51
N PHE A 289 -11.28 -7.26 15.05
CA PHE A 289 -10.75 -7.01 13.72
C PHE A 289 -9.35 -6.39 13.83
N SER A 290 -8.36 -7.00 13.16
CA SER A 290 -7.04 -6.37 13.04
C SER A 290 -7.10 -5.14 12.15
N GLN A 291 -6.55 -4.03 12.63
CA GLN A 291 -6.46 -2.78 11.88
C GLN A 291 -5.05 -2.22 12.07
N HIS A 292 -4.13 -2.68 11.24
CA HIS A 292 -2.70 -2.38 11.36
C HIS A 292 -2.16 -2.72 12.76
N GLY A 293 -1.32 -1.84 13.35
CA GLY A 293 -0.82 -1.99 14.72
C GLY A 293 -1.88 -1.81 15.82
N ALA A 294 -3.14 -1.55 15.44
CA ALA A 294 -4.29 -1.44 16.34
C ALA A 294 -5.28 -2.60 16.11
N GLY A 295 -6.38 -2.58 16.85
CA GLY A 295 -7.52 -3.45 16.64
C GLY A 295 -8.79 -2.70 16.96
N ASN A 296 -9.89 -3.16 16.38
CA ASN A 296 -11.22 -2.72 16.75
C ASN A 296 -12.06 -3.92 17.18
N ILE A 297 -13.09 -3.68 17.97
CA ILE A 297 -14.04 -4.70 18.40
C ILE A 297 -15.46 -4.30 18.03
N GLU A 298 -16.25 -5.28 17.64
CA GLU A 298 -17.69 -5.13 17.45
C GLU A 298 -18.40 -6.18 18.32
N LYS A 299 -19.47 -5.77 18.99
CA LYS A 299 -20.28 -6.70 19.79
C LYS A 299 -20.96 -7.72 18.89
N TRP A 300 -21.17 -8.93 19.41
CA TRP A 300 -21.80 -10.00 18.64
C TRP A 300 -23.22 -9.65 18.18
N GLU A 301 -23.94 -8.82 18.94
CA GLU A 301 -25.31 -8.42 18.63
C GLU A 301 -25.35 -7.42 17.46
N THR A 302 -24.34 -6.58 17.31
CA THR A 302 -24.32 -5.45 16.34
C THR A 302 -23.56 -5.77 15.06
N ILE A 303 -22.68 -6.77 15.09
CA ILE A 303 -21.92 -7.18 13.91
C ILE A 303 -22.83 -7.72 12.80
N ILE A 304 -22.47 -7.38 11.56
CA ILE A 304 -23.10 -7.94 10.36
C ILE A 304 -22.71 -9.41 10.25
N LYS A 305 -23.71 -10.29 10.18
CA LYS A 305 -23.55 -11.73 9.96
C LYS A 305 -24.05 -12.10 8.57
N ALA A 306 -23.42 -13.09 7.96
CA ALA A 306 -23.86 -13.61 6.68
C ALA A 306 -25.27 -14.19 6.81
N ILE A 307 -26.04 -14.08 5.74
CA ILE A 307 -27.41 -14.57 5.69
C ILE A 307 -27.43 -15.85 4.86
N ASP A 308 -28.12 -16.89 5.31
CA ASP A 308 -28.28 -18.12 4.52
C ASP A 308 -29.18 -17.90 3.28
N LYS A 309 -29.35 -18.92 2.46
CA LYS A 309 -30.19 -18.84 1.25
C LYS A 309 -31.68 -18.67 1.56
N GLN A 310 -32.09 -18.96 2.80
CA GLN A 310 -33.46 -18.87 3.29
C GLN A 310 -33.76 -17.50 3.91
N GLY A 311 -32.75 -16.66 4.11
CA GLY A 311 -32.89 -15.33 4.70
C GLY A 311 -32.62 -15.27 6.21
N ASN A 312 -32.15 -16.35 6.83
CA ASN A 312 -31.83 -16.36 8.27
C ASN A 312 -30.41 -15.88 8.53
N ALA A 313 -30.21 -15.19 9.66
CA ALA A 313 -28.88 -14.83 10.13
C ALA A 313 -28.09 -16.10 10.50
N THR A 314 -26.84 -16.17 10.07
CA THR A 314 -25.92 -17.26 10.41
C THR A 314 -24.99 -16.87 11.56
N THR A 315 -24.09 -17.78 11.94
CA THR A 315 -22.99 -17.57 12.89
C THR A 315 -21.72 -17.02 12.22
N HIS A 316 -21.73 -16.75 10.93
CA HIS A 316 -20.54 -16.29 10.19
C HIS A 316 -20.46 -14.76 10.17
N PRO A 317 -19.50 -14.12 10.87
CA PRO A 317 -19.33 -12.67 10.80
C PRO A 317 -18.86 -12.24 9.41
N VAL A 318 -19.42 -11.14 8.89
CA VAL A 318 -18.95 -10.50 7.65
C VAL A 318 -17.85 -9.52 7.98
N VAL A 319 -16.74 -9.63 7.27
CA VAL A 319 -15.54 -8.81 7.44
C VAL A 319 -15.26 -8.11 6.12
N TYR A 320 -15.16 -6.78 6.16
CA TYR A 320 -14.80 -5.96 5.02
C TYR A 320 -13.29 -5.73 5.04
N VAL A 321 -12.60 -6.21 4.01
CA VAL A 321 -11.14 -6.13 3.89
C VAL A 321 -10.79 -4.86 3.12
N ALA A 322 -9.94 -4.02 3.71
CA ALA A 322 -9.46 -2.81 3.06
C ALA A 322 -8.54 -3.13 1.88
N LEU A 323 -8.81 -2.46 0.75
CA LEU A 323 -8.14 -2.64 -0.52
C LEU A 323 -6.63 -2.45 -0.38
N GLY A 324 -5.88 -3.52 -0.66
CA GLY A 324 -4.42 -3.59 -0.65
C GLY A 324 -3.75 -3.57 0.72
N SER A 325 -4.38 -2.96 1.75
CA SER A 325 -3.85 -2.93 3.12
C SER A 325 -4.22 -4.15 3.96
N HIS A 326 -5.29 -4.84 3.55
CA HIS A 326 -5.88 -6.01 4.19
C HIS A 326 -6.41 -5.80 5.62
N ALA A 327 -6.40 -4.57 6.13
CA ALA A 327 -7.02 -4.25 7.41
C ALA A 327 -8.51 -4.65 7.40
N ASN A 328 -9.02 -5.08 8.55
CA ASN A 328 -10.33 -5.70 8.67
C ASN A 328 -11.33 -4.75 9.36
N TYR A 329 -12.55 -4.67 8.83
CA TYR A 329 -13.60 -3.79 9.31
C TYR A 329 -14.93 -4.52 9.46
N SER A 330 -15.75 -4.08 10.43
CA SER A 330 -17.08 -4.64 10.68
C SER A 330 -18.13 -4.12 9.69
N LYS A 331 -17.84 -3.02 8.98
CA LYS A 331 -18.73 -2.32 8.05
C LYS A 331 -17.98 -1.86 6.80
N PRO A 332 -18.68 -1.66 5.69
CA PRO A 332 -18.06 -1.08 4.51
C PRO A 332 -17.89 0.43 4.70
N GLU A 333 -16.64 0.89 4.66
CA GLU A 333 -16.31 2.29 4.94
C GLU A 333 -15.03 2.75 4.23
N VAL A 334 -14.88 4.07 4.12
CA VAL A 334 -13.64 4.73 3.72
C VAL A 334 -13.10 5.45 4.94
N ILE A 335 -11.97 4.96 5.45
CA ILE A 335 -11.28 5.55 6.58
C ILE A 335 -10.07 6.28 6.08
N ARG A 336 -9.90 7.49 6.59
CA ARG A 336 -8.66 8.24 6.42
C ARG A 336 -7.81 8.00 7.67
N SER A 337 -6.55 7.65 7.48
CA SER A 337 -5.66 7.27 8.59
C SER A 337 -5.53 8.40 9.63
N PRO A 338 -5.97 8.20 10.90
CA PRO A 338 -6.00 9.21 11.96
C PRO A 338 -4.64 9.85 12.27
N THR A 339 -3.54 9.09 12.12
CA THR A 339 -2.16 9.55 12.38
C THR A 339 -1.71 10.69 11.44
N MET A 340 -2.47 10.99 10.37
CA MET A 340 -2.18 12.08 9.43
C MET A 340 -3.06 13.33 9.59
N TYR A 341 -4.00 13.37 10.54
CA TYR A 341 -5.00 14.45 10.59
C TYR A 341 -4.58 15.72 11.32
N ARG A 342 -3.46 16.29 10.88
CA ARG A 342 -3.27 17.75 10.90
C ARG A 342 -2.82 18.18 9.51
N PRO A 343 -3.74 18.49 8.58
CA PRO A 343 -3.34 18.90 7.24
C PRO A 343 -2.50 20.17 7.36
N GLY A 344 -1.21 20.04 7.02
CA GLY A 344 -0.28 21.16 6.94
C GLY A 344 -0.71 22.16 5.86
N LYS A 345 -0.16 23.37 5.90
CA LYS A 345 -0.51 24.45 4.95
C LYS A 345 -0.38 24.01 3.48
N LEU A 346 0.66 23.24 3.15
CA LEU A 346 0.91 22.75 1.80
C LEU A 346 -0.18 21.78 1.31
N GLN A 347 -0.65 20.88 2.17
CA GLN A 347 -1.67 19.90 1.79
C GLN A 347 -3.04 20.56 1.58
N ARG A 348 -3.40 21.53 2.44
CA ARG A 348 -4.61 22.35 2.25
C ARG A 348 -4.57 23.13 0.94
N PHE A 349 -3.42 23.71 0.62
CA PHE A 349 -3.19 24.41 -0.64
C PHE A 349 -3.34 23.48 -1.85
N LEU A 350 -2.80 22.26 -1.79
CA LEU A 350 -2.98 21.26 -2.86
C LEU A 350 -4.46 20.85 -3.03
N PHE A 351 -5.21 20.65 -1.93
CA PHE A 351 -6.65 20.36 -2.01
C PHE A 351 -7.45 21.52 -2.60
N TRP A 352 -7.09 22.73 -2.22
CA TRP A 352 -7.73 23.93 -2.75
C TRP A 352 -7.46 24.08 -4.25
N ILE A 353 -6.21 23.84 -4.69
CA ILE A 353 -5.85 23.83 -6.11
C ILE A 353 -6.59 22.73 -6.87
N ASP A 354 -6.68 21.51 -6.33
CA ASP A 354 -7.40 20.39 -6.96
C ASP A 354 -8.88 20.74 -7.19
N GLY A 355 -9.57 21.16 -6.12
CA GLY A 355 -10.96 21.60 -6.22
C GLY A 355 -11.13 22.79 -7.18
N LEU A 356 -10.17 23.71 -7.24
CA LEU A 356 -10.17 24.82 -8.19
C LEU A 356 -9.98 24.33 -9.64
N ILE A 357 -9.06 23.40 -9.91
CA ILE A 357 -8.84 22.82 -11.24
C ILE A 357 -10.08 22.05 -11.67
N HIS A 358 -10.66 21.24 -10.79
CA HIS A 358 -11.91 20.52 -11.05
C HIS A 358 -13.04 21.48 -11.42
N TYR A 359 -13.17 22.56 -10.64
CA TYR A 359 -14.14 23.62 -10.90
C TYR A 359 -13.90 24.33 -12.24
N LEU A 360 -12.67 24.76 -12.53
CA LEU A 360 -12.30 25.41 -13.78
C LEU A 360 -12.50 24.47 -14.97
N PHE A 361 -12.16 23.19 -14.82
CA PHE A 361 -12.43 22.17 -15.82
C PHE A 361 -13.93 22.05 -16.08
N LEU A 362 -14.77 21.93 -15.05
CA LEU A 362 -16.23 21.86 -15.19
C LEU A 362 -16.84 23.11 -15.83
N LEU A 363 -16.27 24.29 -15.58
CA LEU A 363 -16.71 25.54 -16.19
C LEU A 363 -16.33 25.66 -17.67
N VAL A 364 -15.14 25.18 -18.03
CA VAL A 364 -14.57 25.30 -19.38
C VAL A 364 -14.86 24.06 -20.24
N ASN A 365 -15.39 22.98 -19.65
CA ASN A 365 -15.76 21.77 -20.37
C ASN A 365 -16.87 22.05 -21.40
N PRO A 366 -16.71 21.65 -22.67
CA PRO A 366 -17.73 21.86 -23.70
C PRO A 366 -19.03 21.08 -23.46
N ASN A 367 -19.06 20.13 -22.53
CA ASN A 367 -20.27 19.37 -22.20
C ASN A 367 -21.19 20.17 -21.25
N GLN A 368 -22.29 20.70 -21.81
CA GLN A 368 -23.31 21.46 -21.07
C GLN A 368 -23.88 20.73 -19.84
N LYS A 369 -23.95 19.39 -19.85
CA LYS A 369 -24.53 18.60 -18.76
C LYS A 369 -23.65 18.60 -17.51
N ALA A 370 -22.33 18.49 -17.68
CA ALA A 370 -21.38 18.54 -16.57
C ALA A 370 -21.35 19.94 -15.92
N ARG A 371 -21.43 20.99 -16.74
CA ARG A 371 -21.53 22.38 -16.26
C ARG A 371 -22.80 22.63 -15.45
N GLN A 372 -23.94 22.07 -15.85
CA GLN A 372 -25.20 22.22 -15.10
C GLN A 372 -25.21 21.46 -13.76
N ILE A 373 -24.53 20.30 -13.69
CA ILE A 373 -24.36 19.56 -12.42
C ILE A 373 -23.51 20.37 -11.44
N ALA A 374 -22.39 20.92 -11.91
CA ALA A 374 -21.51 21.77 -11.11
C ALA A 374 -22.24 22.98 -10.52
N LEU A 375 -23.05 23.67 -11.34
CA LEU A 375 -23.84 24.81 -10.89
C LEU A 375 -24.89 24.44 -9.84
N LYS A 376 -25.47 23.23 -9.92
CA LYS A 376 -26.45 22.73 -8.94
C LYS A 376 -25.79 22.35 -7.61
N GLU A 377 -24.63 21.70 -7.64
CA GLU A 377 -23.89 21.35 -6.41
C GLU A 377 -23.45 22.58 -5.64
N ILE A 378 -22.97 23.62 -6.35
CA ILE A 378 -22.58 24.91 -5.76
C ILE A 378 -23.79 25.61 -5.11
N GLN A 379 -24.95 25.56 -5.75
CA GLN A 379 -26.19 26.11 -5.16
C GLN A 379 -26.66 25.30 -3.95
N ALA A 380 -26.50 23.98 -3.96
CA ALA A 380 -26.95 23.10 -2.88
C ALA A 380 -26.09 23.21 -1.62
N GLN A 381 -24.76 23.42 -1.77
CA GLN A 381 -23.83 23.48 -0.64
C GLN A 381 -23.78 24.85 0.06
N GLY A 382 -24.39 25.90 -0.50
CA GLY A 382 -24.43 27.24 0.12
C GLY A 382 -23.05 27.86 0.37
N THR A 383 -22.03 27.43 -0.36
CA THR A 383 -20.61 27.77 -0.13
C THR A 383 -20.33 29.23 -0.48
N LYS A 384 -19.78 29.99 0.48
CA LYS A 384 -19.23 31.32 0.21
C LYS A 384 -17.96 31.15 -0.61
N PHE A 385 -18.03 31.47 -1.90
CA PHE A 385 -16.95 31.27 -2.89
C PHE A 385 -15.57 31.87 -2.53
N LEU A 386 -15.53 32.80 -1.58
CA LEU A 386 -14.30 33.46 -1.11
C LEU A 386 -13.72 32.85 0.19
N SER A 387 -14.33 31.79 0.74
CA SER A 387 -13.73 31.10 1.88
C SER A 387 -12.63 30.14 1.43
N GLU A 388 -11.55 30.07 2.21
CA GLU A 388 -10.36 29.25 1.94
C GLU A 388 -10.72 27.75 1.78
N ASP A 389 -11.86 27.32 2.34
CA ASP A 389 -12.28 25.91 2.33
C ASP A 389 -13.34 25.57 1.25
N ALA A 390 -13.84 26.55 0.47
CA ALA A 390 -14.98 26.33 -0.44
C ALA A 390 -14.74 25.21 -1.47
N PHE A 391 -13.50 25.07 -1.95
CA PHE A 391 -13.10 24.06 -2.93
C PHE A 391 -12.69 22.72 -2.30
N VAL A 392 -12.40 22.71 -1.00
CA VAL A 392 -12.01 21.49 -0.26
C VAL A 392 -13.20 20.53 -0.15
N TYR A 393 -14.43 21.06 -0.05
CA TYR A 393 -15.67 20.28 0.11
C TYR A 393 -16.33 19.81 -1.21
N MET A 394 -15.86 20.28 -2.36
CA MET A 394 -16.31 19.79 -3.68
C MET A 394 -15.55 18.54 -4.14
N ARG A 395 -14.65 18.01 -3.31
CA ARG A 395 -13.94 16.77 -3.59
C ARG A 395 -14.84 15.58 -3.30
N ASP A 396 -14.92 14.67 -4.26
CA ASP A 396 -15.45 13.34 -4.03
C ASP A 396 -14.37 12.43 -3.42
N GLU A 397 -14.60 11.95 -2.21
CA GLU A 397 -13.69 11.05 -1.50
C GLU A 397 -13.78 9.61 -2.02
N GLU A 398 -14.95 9.19 -2.50
CA GLU A 398 -15.13 7.90 -3.16
C GLU A 398 -14.54 7.93 -4.57
N ASP A 399 -14.57 9.12 -5.21
CA ASP A 399 -14.24 9.30 -6.62
C ASP A 399 -13.10 10.29 -6.87
N HIS A 400 -12.06 10.36 -6.03
CA HIS A 400 -10.73 11.00 -6.24
C HIS A 400 -10.43 11.63 -7.62
N TYR A 401 -10.48 12.97 -7.78
CA TYR A 401 -10.24 13.61 -9.09
C TYR A 401 -8.79 14.06 -9.39
N VAL A 402 -8.00 14.61 -8.46
CA VAL A 402 -6.57 14.91 -8.75
C VAL A 402 -5.64 14.73 -7.54
N VAL A 403 -6.07 14.94 -6.29
CA VAL A 403 -5.23 14.67 -5.11
C VAL A 403 -5.63 13.37 -4.43
N SER A 404 -4.89 12.31 -4.75
CA SER A 404 -4.88 11.04 -4.02
C SER A 404 -4.41 11.21 -2.59
N LEU A 405 -5.33 11.10 -1.64
CA LEU A 405 -4.95 10.91 -0.25
C LEU A 405 -4.83 9.44 0.10
N PRO A 406 -3.92 9.10 1.03
CA PRO A 406 -3.92 7.77 1.63
C PRO A 406 -5.22 7.50 2.36
N MET A 407 -5.90 6.43 1.96
CA MET A 407 -7.15 5.98 2.55
C MET A 407 -7.19 4.47 2.67
N GLU A 408 -7.84 3.98 3.71
CA GLU A 408 -8.28 2.60 3.84
C GLU A 408 -9.69 2.51 3.24
N ILE A 409 -9.87 1.65 2.23
CA ILE A 409 -11.13 1.52 1.49
C ILE A 409 -11.62 0.08 1.64
N ALA A 410 -12.64 -0.14 2.46
CA ALA A 410 -13.21 -1.47 2.70
C ALA A 410 -14.58 -1.60 2.01
N SER A 411 -14.63 -1.54 0.68
CA SER A 411 -15.92 -1.42 -0.04
C SER A 411 -16.77 -2.70 -0.03
N GLY A 412 -16.13 -3.87 -0.10
CA GLY A 412 -16.79 -5.17 -0.19
C GLY A 412 -17.59 -5.44 -1.47
N ASP A 413 -17.45 -4.58 -2.49
CA ASP A 413 -18.20 -4.63 -3.76
C ASP A 413 -17.68 -5.64 -4.79
N GLY A 414 -16.56 -6.29 -4.48
CA GLY A 414 -15.83 -7.17 -5.38
C GLY A 414 -16.04 -8.65 -5.12
N TYR A 415 -15.03 -9.26 -4.50
CA TYR A 415 -14.96 -10.72 -4.30
C TYR A 415 -15.32 -11.11 -2.87
N ARG A 416 -15.79 -12.36 -2.71
CA ARG A 416 -16.28 -12.87 -1.42
C ARG A 416 -15.76 -14.27 -1.16
N ILE A 417 -15.20 -14.49 0.02
CA ILE A 417 -14.63 -15.77 0.48
C ILE A 417 -15.31 -16.19 1.79
N GLY A 418 -15.56 -17.48 1.97
CA GLY A 418 -16.20 -18.09 3.15
C GLY A 418 -17.57 -18.70 2.86
N PHE A 419 -18.44 -18.78 3.87
CA PHE A 419 -19.77 -19.39 3.79
C PHE A 419 -20.64 -18.84 2.65
N GLN A 420 -21.14 -19.67 1.73
CA GLN A 420 -21.89 -19.23 0.53
C GLN A 420 -23.39 -19.02 0.80
N GLY A 421 -23.73 -17.85 1.34
CA GLY A 421 -25.10 -17.39 1.62
C GLY A 421 -25.70 -16.45 0.56
N ASP A 422 -26.72 -15.67 0.94
CA ASP A 422 -27.34 -14.63 0.09
C ASP A 422 -26.54 -13.32 0.10
N SER A 423 -25.55 -13.25 -0.79
CA SER A 423 -24.63 -12.11 -0.88
C SER A 423 -25.27 -10.79 -1.31
N LEU A 424 -26.49 -10.78 -1.86
CA LEU A 424 -27.13 -9.54 -2.33
C LEU A 424 -27.71 -8.70 -1.19
N LYS A 425 -27.93 -9.32 -0.02
CA LYS A 425 -28.47 -8.65 1.17
C LYS A 425 -27.39 -8.05 2.07
N GLU A 426 -26.13 -8.43 1.87
CA GLU A 426 -25.00 -7.86 2.60
C GLU A 426 -24.69 -6.45 2.03
N TRP A 427 -24.49 -5.46 2.91
CA TRP A 427 -24.22 -4.09 2.49
C TRP A 427 -22.83 -3.98 1.83
N VAL A 428 -22.69 -3.11 0.83
CA VAL A 428 -21.43 -2.80 0.15
C VAL A 428 -21.37 -1.30 -0.12
N LEU A 429 -20.17 -0.73 -0.10
CA LEU A 429 -19.93 0.63 -0.55
C LEU A 429 -19.68 0.63 -2.05
N LYS A 430 -20.35 1.51 -2.80
CA LYS A 430 -20.17 1.62 -4.25
C LYS A 430 -19.83 3.06 -4.61
N SER A 431 -18.77 3.24 -5.39
CA SER A 431 -18.41 4.51 -6.01
C SER A 431 -19.59 5.10 -6.80
N SER A 432 -19.79 6.41 -6.63
CA SER A 432 -20.84 7.18 -7.30
C SER A 432 -20.52 7.41 -8.79
N SER A 433 -19.24 7.42 -9.16
CA SER A 433 -18.73 7.61 -10.52
C SER A 433 -18.62 6.31 -11.31
N TYR A 434 -19.50 6.16 -12.30
CA TYR A 434 -19.47 5.05 -13.25
C TYR A 434 -18.12 4.94 -13.97
N ILE A 435 -17.53 6.06 -14.40
CA ILE A 435 -16.28 6.07 -15.17
C ILE A 435 -15.12 5.60 -14.29
N LYS A 436 -15.07 6.02 -13.02
CA LYS A 436 -14.00 5.57 -12.13
C LYS A 436 -14.16 4.12 -11.76
N ARG A 437 -15.37 3.65 -11.49
CA ARG A 437 -15.63 2.22 -11.28
C ARG A 437 -15.18 1.33 -12.45
N VAL A 438 -15.10 1.88 -13.67
CA VAL A 438 -14.59 1.16 -14.87
C VAL A 438 -13.09 1.40 -15.08
N MET A 439 -12.57 2.59 -14.74
CA MET A 439 -11.16 2.94 -14.95
C MET A 439 -10.23 2.54 -13.79
N SER A 440 -10.76 2.28 -12.59
CA SER A 440 -10.03 1.75 -11.43
C SER A 440 -9.90 0.22 -11.47
N ASP A 441 -10.47 -0.44 -12.49
CA ASP A 441 -10.34 -1.88 -12.68
C ASP A 441 -8.88 -2.22 -13.03
N ARG A 442 -8.18 -2.74 -12.02
CA ARG A 442 -6.86 -3.34 -12.19
C ARG A 442 -7.02 -4.77 -12.68
N GLU A 443 -5.99 -5.26 -13.36
CA GLU A 443 -5.86 -6.69 -13.57
C GLU A 443 -5.80 -7.39 -12.20
N THR A 444 -6.73 -8.35 -12.00
CA THR A 444 -6.88 -9.12 -10.77
C THR A 444 -7.00 -10.61 -11.11
N THR A 445 -6.38 -11.47 -10.31
CA THR A 445 -6.52 -12.92 -10.39
C THR A 445 -7.23 -13.37 -9.11
N ARG A 446 -8.31 -14.14 -9.23
CA ARG A 446 -9.15 -14.52 -8.09
C ARG A 446 -9.07 -16.03 -7.82
N PRO A 447 -9.15 -16.47 -6.55
CA PRO A 447 -9.25 -17.89 -6.23
C PRO A 447 -10.45 -18.51 -6.95
N LYS A 448 -10.31 -19.69 -7.56
CA LYS A 448 -11.44 -20.34 -8.26
C LYS A 448 -12.47 -20.88 -7.27
N VAL A 449 -12.02 -21.22 -6.07
CA VAL A 449 -12.85 -21.68 -4.96
C VAL A 449 -13.12 -20.49 -4.03
N LYS A 450 -14.35 -20.40 -3.53
CA LYS A 450 -14.76 -19.34 -2.60
C LYS A 450 -14.84 -19.80 -1.16
N GLU A 451 -14.77 -21.10 -0.92
CA GLU A 451 -14.83 -21.69 0.40
C GLU A 451 -13.42 -21.81 0.99
N TRP A 452 -13.34 -21.80 2.31
CA TRP A 452 -12.06 -21.88 3.01
C TRP A 452 -11.46 -23.28 2.99
N GLN A 453 -10.18 -23.36 2.67
CA GLN A 453 -9.30 -24.36 3.25
C GLN A 453 -8.96 -23.97 4.69
N ARG A 454 -8.95 -24.95 5.60
CA ARG A 454 -8.86 -24.74 7.05
C ARG A 454 -7.65 -25.49 7.58
N VAL A 455 -6.74 -24.79 8.25
CA VAL A 455 -5.59 -25.41 8.91
C VAL A 455 -5.58 -25.01 10.38
N LEU A 456 -5.53 -26.01 11.27
CA LEU A 456 -5.40 -25.77 12.70
C LEU A 456 -3.95 -25.47 13.06
N LEU A 457 -3.70 -24.39 13.80
CA LEU A 457 -2.39 -23.99 14.32
C LEU A 457 -2.02 -24.69 15.64
N ASN A 458 -2.84 -25.64 16.10
CA ASN A 458 -2.61 -26.43 17.30
C ASN A 458 -2.36 -27.89 16.84
N PRO A 459 -1.12 -28.42 16.87
CA PRO A 459 0.14 -27.79 17.30
C PRO A 459 0.70 -26.77 16.29
N GLU A 460 1.53 -25.85 16.79
CA GLU A 460 2.08 -24.75 15.97
C GLU A 460 3.05 -25.29 14.90
N PRO A 461 2.85 -24.97 13.61
CA PRO A 461 3.82 -25.33 12.57
C PRO A 461 5.14 -24.56 12.77
N ASN A 462 6.24 -25.15 12.32
CA ASN A 462 7.59 -24.65 12.56
C ASN A 462 7.76 -23.17 12.17
N TRP A 463 7.16 -22.73 11.06
CA TRP A 463 7.30 -21.35 10.58
C TRP A 463 6.73 -20.30 11.55
N VAL A 464 5.84 -20.66 12.49
CA VAL A 464 5.34 -19.76 13.53
C VAL A 464 6.48 -19.30 14.46
N GLN A 465 7.54 -20.09 14.59
CA GLN A 465 8.71 -19.74 15.41
C GLN A 465 9.63 -18.72 14.75
N TYR A 466 9.42 -18.41 13.47
CA TYR A 466 10.28 -17.47 12.75
C TYR A 466 10.11 -16.03 13.26
N LYS A 467 11.20 -15.45 13.76
CA LYS A 467 11.26 -14.13 14.40
C LYS A 467 11.61 -12.97 13.46
N GLY A 468 12.00 -13.29 12.22
CA GLY A 468 12.39 -12.29 11.22
C GLY A 468 11.20 -11.64 10.51
N LEU A 469 11.52 -10.85 9.49
CA LEU A 469 10.53 -10.17 8.66
C LEU A 469 10.06 -11.07 7.51
N TRP A 470 8.76 -11.06 7.26
CA TRP A 470 8.09 -11.72 6.14
C TRP A 470 8.04 -10.79 4.94
N GLY A 471 9.20 -10.45 4.38
CA GLY A 471 9.33 -9.49 3.27
C GLY A 471 10.54 -8.58 3.46
N VAL A 472 10.94 -7.89 2.39
CA VAL A 472 12.17 -7.09 2.36
C VAL A 472 12.24 -6.03 3.46
N LYS A 473 13.46 -5.75 3.93
CA LYS A 473 13.74 -4.72 4.95
C LYS A 473 14.01 -3.38 4.28
N SER A 474 13.08 -2.44 4.42
CA SER A 474 13.16 -1.08 3.90
C SER A 474 13.78 -0.11 4.92
N PHE A 475 14.08 1.12 4.48
CA PHE A 475 14.54 2.18 5.39
C PHE A 475 13.44 2.64 6.36
N LEU A 476 12.20 2.69 5.86
CA LEU A 476 11.01 2.94 6.65
C LEU A 476 10.48 1.61 7.21
N ASN A 477 10.14 1.60 8.50
CA ASN A 477 9.66 0.39 9.18
C ASN A 477 8.33 -0.09 8.57
N ASP A 478 7.43 0.83 8.22
CA ASP A 478 6.11 0.50 7.68
C ASP A 478 6.17 -0.02 6.24
N GLU A 479 7.26 0.26 5.52
CA GLU A 479 7.58 -0.27 4.18
C GLU A 479 8.38 -1.57 4.25
N SER A 480 8.73 -2.03 5.45
CA SER A 480 9.41 -3.31 5.64
C SER A 480 8.38 -4.41 5.85
N GLY A 481 8.65 -5.60 5.32
CA GLY A 481 7.82 -6.78 5.54
C GLY A 481 7.42 -6.95 7.01
N PRO A 482 6.21 -7.40 7.32
CA PRO A 482 5.73 -7.51 8.68
C PRO A 482 6.42 -8.66 9.40
N PRO A 483 6.49 -8.65 10.73
CA PRO A 483 6.85 -9.85 11.47
C PRO A 483 5.70 -10.86 11.42
N GLY A 484 5.98 -12.12 11.72
CA GLY A 484 4.99 -13.18 11.73
C GLY A 484 3.84 -12.97 12.74
N PRO A 485 2.89 -13.91 12.82
CA PRO A 485 1.71 -13.75 13.66
C PRO A 485 2.02 -13.78 15.17
N ARG A 486 3.10 -14.47 15.58
CA ARG A 486 3.52 -14.64 16.98
C ARG A 486 4.39 -13.51 17.51
N TRP A 487 5.37 -13.04 16.73
CA TRP A 487 6.43 -12.16 17.21
C TRP A 487 6.21 -10.69 16.83
N ASP A 488 6.64 -9.79 17.71
CA ASP A 488 6.65 -8.34 17.44
C ASP A 488 7.84 -7.94 16.55
N ARG A 489 7.78 -6.75 15.95
CA ARG A 489 8.78 -6.27 14.98
C ARG A 489 10.15 -6.12 15.66
N PRO A 490 11.23 -6.69 15.08
CA PRO A 490 12.60 -6.46 15.55
C PRO A 490 12.95 -4.97 15.57
N ARG A 491 13.50 -4.47 16.68
CA ARG A 491 13.88 -3.05 16.84
C ARG A 491 15.39 -2.88 16.72
N LYS A 492 15.86 -1.81 16.05
CA LYS A 492 17.29 -1.53 15.74
C LYS A 492 18.27 -1.53 16.93
N LYS A 493 17.81 -1.60 18.18
CA LYS A 493 18.64 -1.57 19.41
C LYS A 493 18.20 -2.57 20.48
N GLN A 494 17.26 -3.46 20.17
CA GLN A 494 16.77 -4.48 21.09
C GLN A 494 17.30 -5.84 20.63
N ILE A 495 17.87 -6.61 21.55
CA ILE A 495 18.27 -7.99 21.28
C ILE A 495 17.06 -8.87 21.54
N GLY A 496 16.67 -9.66 20.55
CA GLY A 496 15.50 -10.52 20.61
C GLY A 496 14.18 -9.78 20.35
N VAL A 497 13.11 -10.58 20.28
CA VAL A 497 11.74 -10.12 20.03
C VAL A 497 10.79 -10.63 21.11
N THR A 498 9.79 -9.82 21.43
CA THR A 498 8.70 -10.21 22.33
C THR A 498 7.55 -10.80 21.53
N GLU A 499 6.75 -11.64 22.18
CA GLU A 499 5.50 -12.10 21.58
C GLU A 499 4.51 -10.95 21.48
N ARG A 500 3.69 -10.96 20.42
CA ARG A 500 2.61 -10.00 20.27
C ARG A 500 1.57 -10.25 21.36
N ARG A 501 1.03 -9.18 21.94
CA ARG A 501 -0.03 -9.26 22.96
C ARG A 501 -1.23 -10.07 22.47
N ARG A 502 -1.66 -9.86 21.22
CA ARG A 502 -2.73 -10.63 20.56
C ARG A 502 -2.47 -12.14 20.45
N TRP A 503 -1.20 -12.56 20.49
CA TRP A 503 -0.82 -13.97 20.45
C TRP A 503 -0.69 -14.56 21.86
N ALA A 504 -0.01 -13.85 22.75
CA ALA A 504 0.34 -14.34 24.09
C ALA A 504 -0.78 -14.17 25.12
N LYS A 505 -1.56 -13.09 25.01
CA LYS A 505 -2.58 -12.66 25.99
C LYS A 505 -3.81 -12.07 25.29
N PRO A 506 -4.55 -12.87 24.50
CA PRO A 506 -5.67 -12.39 23.71
C PRO A 506 -6.85 -11.87 24.54
N LEU A 507 -7.08 -12.39 25.75
CA LEU A 507 -8.15 -11.89 26.63
C LEU A 507 -7.79 -10.53 27.25
N ASP A 508 -6.55 -10.34 27.71
CA ASP A 508 -6.05 -9.04 28.17
C ASP A 508 -6.11 -7.97 27.06
N TRP A 509 -6.02 -8.38 25.79
CA TRP A 509 -6.14 -7.48 24.65
C TRP A 509 -7.60 -7.09 24.38
N LEU A 510 -8.55 -8.02 24.53
CA LEU A 510 -9.98 -7.71 24.47
C LEU A 510 -10.35 -6.65 25.52
N GLU A 511 -9.93 -6.85 26.78
CA GLU A 511 -10.22 -5.91 27.88
C GLU A 511 -9.65 -4.51 27.60
N GLU A 512 -8.50 -4.41 26.95
CA GLU A 512 -7.92 -3.12 26.55
C GLU A 512 -8.75 -2.42 25.47
N LEU A 513 -9.19 -3.15 24.45
CA LEU A 513 -9.99 -2.57 23.36
C LEU A 513 -11.37 -2.12 23.85
N GLU A 514 -11.99 -2.84 24.79
CA GLU A 514 -13.24 -2.43 25.44
C GLU A 514 -13.11 -1.11 26.21
N ARG A 515 -11.93 -0.82 26.78
CA ARG A 515 -11.66 0.46 27.46
C ARG A 515 -11.43 1.61 26.50
N LEU A 516 -11.05 1.32 25.25
CA LEU A 516 -10.79 2.32 24.22
C LEU A 516 -12.04 2.65 23.39
N SER A 517 -13.05 1.78 23.36
CA SER A 517 -14.27 1.93 22.54
C SER A 517 -15.30 2.93 23.11
N HIS A 518 -14.85 4.08 23.64
CA HIS A 518 -15.70 5.12 24.23
C HIS A 518 -15.94 6.32 23.31
#